data_AF-A0A6G0IY36-F1
#
_entry.id   AF-A0A6G0IY36-F1
#
_cell.length_a   1.000
_cell.length_b   1.000
_cell.length_c   1.000
_cell.angle_alpha   90.00
_cell.angle_beta   90.00
_cell.angle_gamma   90.00
#
_symmetry.space_group_name_H-M   'P 1'
#
loop_
_entity.id
_entity.type
_entity.pdbx_description
1 polymer ?
#
loop_
_entity_poly.entity_id
_entity_poly.type
_entity_poly.pdbx_seq_one_letter_code
_entity_poly.pdbx_strand_id
1 'polypeptide(L)'
;MLPSAEAAKLYQTNYVRNSRVIGLLWAIFTILFGIVNVTIFSQPYWIGDGVDTPQAGYFGLFHYCVGDGLSRELACQGSFTEFSAIPSGAFKAASFFIGMSMMLVVTCIGCFSLFFLLSTSTVYKICGWMQAASGVCLVLGCMIYPDGWDSDEVRRMCGEQTDKYSLGACSVRWAYILAIMGILDALILSFLAFVLGNRQDGLMTEELLAESKEGGNA
;
A
#
# COMPACT_ATOMS: atom_id res chain seq x y z
N MET A 1 41.82 2.46 -27.20
CA MET A 1 40.86 1.45 -26.70
C MET A 1 41.26 1.15 -25.27
N LEU A 2 40.40 1.39 -24.29
CA LEU A 2 40.70 1.04 -22.90
C LEU A 2 40.84 -0.49 -22.79
N PRO A 3 41.80 -1.01 -22.00
CA PRO A 3 41.86 -2.42 -21.65
C PRO A 3 40.50 -2.90 -21.14
N SER A 4 40.08 -4.10 -21.54
CA SER A 4 38.76 -4.66 -21.18
C SER A 4 38.49 -4.69 -19.68
N ALA A 5 39.53 -4.88 -18.86
CA ALA A 5 39.46 -4.86 -17.41
C ALA A 5 39.17 -3.46 -16.82
N GLU A 6 39.74 -2.39 -17.40
CA GLU A 6 39.52 -1.02 -16.93
C GLU A 6 38.12 -0.51 -17.32
N ALA A 7 37.65 -0.88 -18.52
CA ALA A 7 36.28 -0.61 -18.95
C ALA A 7 35.24 -1.32 -18.06
N ALA A 8 35.50 -2.58 -17.67
CA ALA A 8 34.65 -3.33 -16.76
C ALA A 8 34.58 -2.68 -15.36
N LYS A 9 35.72 -2.24 -14.81
CA LYS A 9 35.78 -1.59 -13.49
C LYS A 9 35.05 -0.23 -13.47
N LEU A 10 35.19 0.57 -14.54
CA LEU A 10 34.49 1.85 -14.70
C LEU A 10 32.97 1.65 -14.82
N TYR A 11 32.55 0.63 -15.59
CA TYR A 11 31.14 0.27 -15.73
C TYR A 11 30.55 -0.18 -14.40
N GLN A 12 31.21 -1.10 -13.68
CA GLN A 12 30.81 -1.57 -12.35
C GLN A 12 30.67 -0.43 -11.33
N THR A 13 31.61 0.53 -11.32
CA THR A 13 31.57 1.65 -10.37
C THR A 13 30.38 2.59 -10.63
N ASN A 14 30.12 2.96 -11.88
CA ASN A 14 28.94 3.77 -12.24
C ASN A 14 27.64 3.00 -11.99
N TYR A 15 27.65 1.69 -12.23
CA TYR A 15 26.52 0.79 -12.04
C TYR A 15 26.12 0.68 -10.56
N VAL A 16 27.08 0.49 -9.65
CA VAL A 16 26.84 0.43 -8.20
C VAL A 16 26.34 1.77 -7.64
N ARG A 17 26.85 2.90 -8.16
CA ARG A 17 26.35 4.23 -7.75
C ARG A 17 24.89 4.40 -8.16
N ASN A 18 24.54 4.00 -9.38
CA ASN A 18 23.16 4.09 -9.87
C ASN A 18 22.21 3.15 -9.10
N SER A 19 22.64 1.93 -8.76
CA SER A 19 21.82 0.99 -7.98
C SER A 19 21.52 1.51 -6.57
N ARG A 20 22.50 2.14 -5.89
CA ARG A 20 22.30 2.77 -4.58
C ARG A 20 21.29 3.91 -4.63
N VAL A 21 21.34 4.75 -5.67
CA VAL A 21 20.36 5.84 -5.86
C VAL A 21 18.96 5.28 -6.05
N ILE A 22 18.80 4.23 -6.86
CA ILE A 22 17.51 3.56 -7.06
C ILE A 22 17.01 2.96 -5.74
N GLY A 23 17.89 2.35 -4.95
CA GLY A 23 17.57 1.83 -3.61
C GLY A 23 17.10 2.91 -2.63
N LEU A 24 17.73 4.08 -2.64
CA LEU A 24 17.31 5.24 -1.84
C LEU A 24 15.94 5.77 -2.28
N LEU A 25 15.71 5.90 -3.59
CA LEU A 25 14.41 6.32 -4.12
C LEU A 25 13.32 5.32 -3.74
N TRP A 26 13.59 4.03 -3.85
CA TRP A 26 12.67 2.98 -3.42
C TRP A 26 12.33 3.09 -1.93
N ALA A 27 13.32 3.36 -1.07
CA ALA A 27 13.09 3.55 0.36
C ALA A 27 12.21 4.78 0.64
N ILE A 28 12.48 5.91 -0.03
CA ILE A 28 11.69 7.14 0.10
C ILE A 28 10.24 6.88 -0.33
N PHE A 29 10.03 6.30 -1.52
CA PHE A 29 8.68 5.99 -2.00
C PHE A 29 7.95 4.97 -1.11
N THR A 30 8.66 4.02 -0.52
CA THR A 30 8.07 3.07 0.45
C THR A 30 7.58 3.80 1.71
N ILE A 31 8.33 4.77 2.22
CA ILE A 31 7.92 5.58 3.38
C ILE A 31 6.70 6.44 3.03
N LEU A 32 6.72 7.11 1.87
CA LEU A 32 5.58 7.90 1.39
C LEU A 32 4.33 7.04 1.22
N PHE A 33 4.48 5.86 0.62
CA PHE A 33 3.40 4.89 0.50
C PHE A 33 2.87 4.45 1.87
N GLY A 34 3.74 4.23 2.86
CA GLY A 34 3.32 3.93 4.23
C GLY A 34 2.46 5.03 4.86
N ILE A 35 2.84 6.29 4.69
CA ILE A 35 2.04 7.44 5.18
C ILE A 35 0.67 7.45 4.51
N VAL A 36 0.63 7.30 3.18
CA VAL A 36 -0.62 7.26 2.41
C VAL A 36 -1.49 6.07 2.86
N ASN A 37 -0.90 4.89 3.08
CA ASN A 37 -1.63 3.70 3.51
C ASN A 37 -2.26 3.87 4.91
N VAL A 38 -1.54 4.49 5.85
CA VAL A 38 -2.10 4.90 7.16
C VAL A 38 -3.25 5.88 7.00
N THR A 39 -3.13 6.85 6.07
CA THR A 39 -4.21 7.83 5.81
C THR A 39 -5.44 7.15 5.23
N ILE A 40 -5.29 6.23 4.27
CA ILE A 40 -6.37 5.46 3.66
C ILE A 40 -7.14 4.67 4.72
N PHE A 41 -6.43 4.01 5.63
CA PHE A 41 -7.04 3.21 6.69
C PHE A 41 -7.78 4.08 7.72
N SER A 42 -7.18 5.21 8.12
CA SER A 42 -7.67 6.02 9.24
C SER A 42 -8.76 7.02 8.85
N GLN A 43 -8.80 7.46 7.60
CA GLN A 43 -9.64 8.58 7.18
C GLN A 43 -11.02 8.10 6.72
N PRO A 44 -12.11 8.71 7.22
CA PRO A 44 -13.47 8.23 6.97
C PRO A 44 -14.07 8.74 5.64
N TYR A 45 -13.23 9.20 4.72
CA TYR A 45 -13.66 9.82 3.46
C TYR A 45 -13.51 8.86 2.29
N TRP A 46 -14.19 7.71 2.36
CA TRP A 46 -14.22 6.73 1.28
C TRP A 46 -15.40 6.97 0.35
N ILE A 47 -16.60 7.11 0.90
CA ILE A 47 -17.80 7.59 0.21
C ILE A 47 -18.44 8.70 1.04
N GLY A 48 -19.27 9.53 0.42
CA GLY A 48 -20.09 10.45 1.20
C GLY A 48 -21.13 11.16 0.37
N ASP A 49 -21.68 12.21 0.97
CA ASP A 49 -22.75 13.00 0.43
C ASP A 49 -22.40 13.59 -0.94
N GLY A 50 -23.42 13.74 -1.77
CA GLY A 50 -23.38 14.30 -3.11
C GLY A 50 -24.33 15.49 -3.22
N VAL A 51 -24.50 16.05 -4.42
CA VAL A 51 -25.40 17.20 -4.63
C VAL A 51 -26.86 16.80 -4.40
N ASP A 52 -27.21 15.55 -4.72
CA ASP A 52 -28.58 15.04 -4.70
C ASP A 52 -28.90 14.19 -3.45
N THR A 53 -27.99 14.13 -2.47
CA THR A 53 -28.22 13.29 -1.27
C THR A 53 -29.21 13.94 -0.30
N PRO A 54 -30.13 13.15 0.29
CA PRO A 54 -31.10 13.65 1.27
C PRO A 54 -30.46 14.19 2.56
N GLN A 55 -29.30 13.65 2.95
CA GLN A 55 -28.59 13.98 4.18
C GLN A 55 -27.09 14.10 3.91
N ALA A 56 -26.44 15.01 4.62
CA ALA A 56 -24.98 15.17 4.57
C ALA A 56 -24.29 14.09 5.42
N GLY A 57 -23.14 13.60 4.98
CA GLY A 57 -22.43 12.55 5.70
C GLY A 57 -21.30 11.91 4.90
N TYR A 58 -20.52 11.07 5.58
CA TYR A 58 -19.45 10.32 4.95
C TYR A 58 -19.23 9.00 5.67
N PHE A 59 -18.81 7.99 4.91
CA PHE A 59 -18.46 6.67 5.40
C PHE A 59 -17.01 6.37 5.08
N GLY A 60 -16.32 5.87 6.09
CA GLY A 60 -15.02 5.21 5.97
C GLY A 60 -15.15 3.70 5.95
N LEU A 61 -14.07 3.04 6.37
CA LEU A 61 -13.99 1.59 6.54
C LEU A 61 -14.74 1.11 7.80
N PHE A 62 -14.52 1.79 8.93
CA PHE A 62 -15.09 1.42 10.24
C PHE A 62 -15.72 2.60 10.99
N HIS A 63 -15.51 3.83 10.52
CA HIS A 63 -16.05 5.05 11.11
C HIS A 63 -16.88 5.79 10.07
N TYR A 64 -18.05 6.29 10.46
CA TYR A 64 -18.95 7.02 9.58
C TYR A 64 -19.67 8.13 10.36
N CYS A 65 -20.08 9.17 9.66
CA CYS A 65 -20.84 10.28 10.25
C CYS A 65 -22.00 10.64 9.33
N VAL A 66 -23.21 10.72 9.87
CA VAL A 66 -24.43 11.03 9.13
C VAL A 66 -25.19 12.15 9.85
N GLY A 67 -25.68 13.13 9.11
CA GLY A 67 -26.53 14.21 9.64
C GLY A 67 -27.99 13.77 9.80
N ASP A 68 -28.71 14.35 10.76
CA ASP A 68 -30.12 13.98 11.02
C ASP A 68 -31.12 14.59 10.01
N GLY A 69 -30.65 15.44 9.09
CA GLY A 69 -31.44 16.14 8.07
C GLY A 69 -32.15 17.42 8.54
N LEU A 70 -32.18 17.69 9.84
CA LEU A 70 -32.80 18.86 10.48
C LEU A 70 -31.74 19.86 10.97
N SER A 71 -30.63 19.37 11.53
CA SER A 71 -29.51 20.16 12.05
C SER A 71 -28.23 19.93 11.25
N ARG A 72 -27.31 20.91 11.28
CA ARG A 72 -25.95 20.78 10.69
C ARG A 72 -25.01 19.90 11.52
N GLU A 73 -25.52 19.22 12.54
CA GLU A 73 -24.76 18.37 13.43
C GLU A 73 -24.69 16.95 12.84
N LEU A 74 -23.48 16.40 12.74
CA LEU A 74 -23.28 15.04 12.27
C LEU A 74 -23.13 14.10 13.46
N ALA A 75 -23.92 13.04 13.49
CA ALA A 75 -23.76 11.96 14.43
C ALA A 75 -22.69 11.00 13.90
N CYS A 76 -21.54 10.95 14.57
CA CYS A 76 -20.43 10.07 14.23
C CYS A 76 -20.48 8.78 15.05
N GLN A 77 -20.34 7.64 14.36
CA GLN A 77 -20.35 6.32 14.96
C GLN A 77 -19.26 5.43 14.37
N GLY A 78 -18.89 4.42 15.14
CA GLY A 78 -17.91 3.41 14.77
C GLY A 78 -16.53 3.66 15.36
N SER A 79 -15.93 2.59 15.86
CA SER A 79 -14.54 2.55 16.32
C SER A 79 -13.93 1.24 15.85
N PHE A 80 -12.64 1.23 15.55
CA PHE A 80 -11.93 -0.01 15.21
C PHE A 80 -11.99 -1.05 16.35
N THR A 81 -12.12 -0.61 17.61
CA THR A 81 -12.25 -1.49 18.78
C THR A 81 -13.63 -2.13 18.91
N GLU A 82 -14.65 -1.57 18.26
CA GLU A 82 -16.03 -2.05 18.29
C GLU A 82 -16.40 -2.75 16.98
N PHE A 83 -15.60 -3.77 16.63
CA PHE A 83 -15.71 -4.48 15.36
C PHE A 83 -17.08 -5.15 15.12
N SER A 84 -17.85 -5.40 16.19
CA SER A 84 -19.22 -5.92 16.11
C SER A 84 -20.22 -4.88 15.60
N ALA A 85 -20.00 -3.60 15.88
CA ALA A 85 -20.92 -2.48 15.59
C ALA A 85 -20.86 -1.97 14.15
N ILE A 86 -19.90 -2.45 13.33
CA ILE A 86 -19.79 -2.07 11.92
C ILE A 86 -21.01 -2.63 11.14
N PRO A 87 -21.71 -1.81 10.32
CA PRO A 87 -23.02 -2.13 9.78
C PRO A 87 -23.06 -3.30 8.79
N SER A 88 -21.97 -3.51 8.04
CA SER A 88 -21.89 -4.59 7.04
C SER A 88 -20.71 -5.53 7.27
N GLY A 89 -20.94 -6.82 7.04
CA GLY A 89 -19.87 -7.82 6.99
C GLY A 89 -18.81 -7.52 5.92
N ALA A 90 -19.21 -6.87 4.82
CA ALA A 90 -18.29 -6.42 3.78
C ALA A 90 -17.36 -5.31 4.29
N PHE A 91 -17.88 -4.31 5.00
CA PHE A 91 -17.05 -3.25 5.60
C PHE A 91 -16.09 -3.80 6.68
N LYS A 92 -16.51 -4.82 7.45
CA LYS A 92 -15.62 -5.53 8.38
C LYS A 92 -14.46 -6.21 7.63
N ALA A 93 -14.75 -6.95 6.58
CA ALA A 93 -13.74 -7.63 5.78
C ALA A 93 -12.81 -6.64 5.05
N ALA A 94 -13.37 -5.58 4.46
CA ALA A 94 -12.58 -4.51 3.82
C ALA A 94 -11.64 -3.82 4.84
N SER A 95 -12.15 -3.48 6.03
CA SER A 95 -11.34 -2.91 7.13
C SER A 95 -10.18 -3.83 7.51
N PHE A 96 -10.42 -5.13 7.59
CA PHE A 96 -9.38 -6.12 7.91
C PHE A 96 -8.28 -6.17 6.84
N PHE A 97 -8.64 -6.26 5.56
CA PHE A 97 -7.65 -6.32 4.48
C PHE A 97 -6.87 -5.02 4.32
N ILE A 98 -7.54 -3.87 4.36
CA ILE A 98 -6.84 -2.57 4.28
C ILE A 98 -5.95 -2.36 5.52
N GLY A 99 -6.42 -2.73 6.72
CA GLY A 99 -5.60 -2.69 7.93
C GLY A 99 -4.39 -3.63 7.87
N MET A 100 -4.54 -4.82 7.30
CA MET A 100 -3.44 -5.76 7.07
C MET A 100 -2.42 -5.19 6.09
N SER A 101 -2.86 -4.56 4.99
CA SER A 101 -1.98 -3.83 4.07
C SER A 101 -1.15 -2.78 4.82
N MET A 102 -1.80 -1.95 5.63
CA MET A 102 -1.13 -0.92 6.42
C MET A 102 -0.06 -1.51 7.35
N MET A 103 -0.39 -2.58 8.08
CA MET A 103 0.57 -3.25 8.97
C MET A 103 1.75 -3.85 8.21
N LEU A 104 1.52 -4.47 7.05
CA LEU A 104 2.58 -5.01 6.20
C LEU A 104 3.54 -3.91 5.73
N VAL A 105 3.04 -2.75 5.31
CA VAL A 105 3.87 -1.63 4.84
C VAL A 105 4.64 -0.99 5.99
N VAL A 106 4.01 -0.77 7.14
CA VAL A 106 4.68 -0.23 8.34
C VAL A 106 5.79 -1.19 8.80
N THR A 107 5.52 -2.49 8.79
CA THR A 107 6.53 -3.50 9.13
C THR A 107 7.65 -3.50 8.08
N CYS A 108 7.34 -3.34 6.80
CA CYS A 108 8.34 -3.22 5.73
C CYS A 108 9.29 -2.02 5.95
N ILE A 109 8.78 -0.89 6.43
CA ILE A 109 9.61 0.27 6.80
C ILE A 109 10.49 -0.08 8.01
N GLY A 110 9.94 -0.78 9.00
CA GLY A 110 10.70 -1.30 10.14
C GLY A 110 11.84 -2.25 9.73
N CYS A 111 11.63 -3.07 8.70
CA CYS A 111 12.63 -3.96 8.12
C CYS A 111 13.85 -3.22 7.54
N PHE A 112 13.80 -1.90 7.33
CA PHE A 112 14.98 -1.15 6.92
C PHE A 112 16.10 -1.20 7.99
N SER A 113 15.75 -1.38 9.26
CA SER A 113 16.75 -1.65 10.31
C SER A 113 17.52 -2.96 10.08
N LEU A 114 16.95 -3.93 9.36
CA LEU A 114 17.61 -5.22 9.09
C LEU A 114 18.74 -5.11 8.07
N PHE A 115 18.89 -3.99 7.36
CA PHE A 115 20.06 -3.74 6.51
C PHE A 115 21.38 -3.74 7.28
N PHE A 116 21.36 -3.57 8.61
CA PHE A 116 22.55 -3.70 9.46
C PHE A 116 22.90 -5.14 9.84
N LEU A 117 21.93 -6.07 9.76
CA LEU A 117 22.06 -7.44 10.28
C LEU A 117 22.07 -8.51 9.18
N LEU A 118 21.35 -8.26 8.08
CA LEU A 118 21.14 -9.19 6.99
C LEU A 118 21.76 -8.68 5.70
N SER A 119 21.95 -9.58 4.73
CA SER A 119 22.39 -9.19 3.40
C SER A 119 21.37 -8.25 2.75
N THR A 120 21.86 -7.23 2.06
CA THR A 120 21.02 -6.24 1.35
C THR A 120 20.03 -6.90 0.38
N SER A 121 20.43 -7.99 -0.28
CA SER A 121 19.54 -8.78 -1.15
C SER A 121 18.37 -9.40 -0.40
N THR A 122 18.65 -10.04 0.74
CA THR A 122 17.63 -10.68 1.57
C THR A 122 16.59 -9.65 2.05
N VAL A 123 17.04 -8.48 2.51
CA VAL A 123 16.14 -7.43 2.99
C VAL A 123 15.24 -6.92 1.85
N TYR A 124 15.79 -6.67 0.67
CA TYR A 124 14.99 -6.25 -0.49
C TYR A 124 13.92 -7.29 -0.87
N LYS A 125 14.26 -8.58 -0.89
CA LYS A 125 13.29 -9.64 -1.23
C LYS A 125 12.19 -9.78 -0.18
N ILE A 126 12.53 -9.72 1.12
CA ILE A 126 11.54 -9.76 2.20
C ILE A 126 10.58 -8.56 2.05
N CYS A 127 11.12 -7.36 1.89
CA CYS A 127 10.32 -6.16 1.68
C CYS A 127 9.46 -6.25 0.41
N GLY A 128 10.00 -6.80 -0.68
CA GLY A 128 9.28 -7.01 -1.93
C GLY A 128 8.08 -7.94 -1.78
N TRP A 129 8.22 -9.04 -1.03
CA TRP A 129 7.11 -9.94 -0.71
C TRP A 129 6.06 -9.28 0.18
N MET A 130 6.48 -8.50 1.18
CA MET A 130 5.56 -7.76 2.04
C MET A 130 4.78 -6.70 1.26
N GLN A 131 5.44 -5.98 0.35
CA GLN A 131 4.81 -5.01 -0.56
C GLN A 131 3.85 -5.69 -1.54
N ALA A 132 4.20 -6.86 -2.08
CA ALA A 132 3.30 -7.65 -2.93
C ALA A 132 2.04 -8.06 -2.17
N ALA A 133 2.22 -8.64 -0.98
CA ALA A 133 1.11 -9.04 -0.11
C ALA A 133 0.21 -7.85 0.27
N SER A 134 0.81 -6.69 0.58
CA SER A 134 0.08 -5.45 0.81
C SER A 134 -0.76 -5.04 -0.40
N GLY A 135 -0.21 -5.10 -1.62
CA GLY A 135 -0.95 -4.80 -2.84
C GLY A 135 -2.15 -5.72 -3.04
N VAL A 136 -2.01 -7.02 -2.78
CA VAL A 136 -3.13 -7.98 -2.83
C VAL A 136 -4.20 -7.63 -1.78
N CYS A 137 -3.80 -7.28 -0.56
CA CYS A 137 -4.72 -6.84 0.48
C CYS A 137 -5.48 -5.55 0.08
N LEU A 138 -4.82 -4.58 -0.56
CA LEU A 138 -5.48 -3.39 -1.09
C LEU A 138 -6.50 -3.72 -2.17
N VAL A 139 -6.16 -4.61 -3.11
CA VAL A 139 -7.09 -5.07 -4.16
C VAL A 139 -8.32 -5.70 -3.54
N LEU A 140 -8.13 -6.64 -2.60
CA LEU A 140 -9.24 -7.31 -1.92
C LEU A 140 -10.11 -6.31 -1.14
N GLY A 141 -9.49 -5.41 -0.37
CA GLY A 141 -10.23 -4.39 0.37
C GLY A 141 -11.04 -3.47 -0.52
N CYS A 142 -10.47 -3.02 -1.65
CA CYS A 142 -11.17 -2.17 -2.61
C CYS A 142 -12.29 -2.91 -3.36
N MET A 143 -12.13 -4.20 -3.67
CA MET A 143 -13.22 -4.97 -4.29
C MET A 143 -14.33 -5.31 -3.30
N ILE A 144 -14.01 -5.57 -2.04
CA ILE A 144 -15.01 -5.92 -1.02
C ILE A 144 -15.79 -4.69 -0.54
N TYR A 145 -15.16 -3.51 -0.52
CA TYR A 145 -15.80 -2.30 0.02
C TYR A 145 -17.15 -1.95 -0.65
N PRO A 146 -17.29 -1.99 -2.00
CA PRO A 146 -18.57 -1.80 -2.68
C PRO A 146 -19.67 -2.81 -2.34
N ASP A 147 -19.33 -4.00 -1.86
CA ASP A 147 -20.33 -4.98 -1.42
C ASP A 147 -21.07 -4.54 -0.15
N GLY A 148 -20.55 -3.55 0.59
CA GLY A 148 -21.19 -3.01 1.79
C GLY A 148 -22.14 -1.85 1.55
N TRP A 149 -22.25 -1.38 0.30
CA TRP A 149 -23.08 -0.21 -0.04
C TRP A 149 -24.59 -0.48 0.05
N ASP A 150 -25.00 -1.74 0.10
CA ASP A 150 -26.39 -2.16 0.28
C ASP A 150 -26.89 -2.10 1.73
N SER A 151 -26.03 -1.73 2.69
CA SER A 151 -26.40 -1.58 4.10
C SER A 151 -27.43 -0.47 4.32
N ASP A 152 -28.32 -0.67 5.29
CA ASP A 152 -29.40 0.27 5.60
C ASP A 152 -28.88 1.67 5.93
N GLU A 153 -27.72 1.77 6.60
CA GLU A 153 -27.07 3.03 6.93
C GLU A 153 -26.64 3.79 5.67
N VAL A 154 -26.08 3.09 4.68
CA VAL A 154 -25.65 3.70 3.41
C VAL A 154 -26.87 4.05 2.57
N ARG A 155 -27.89 3.19 2.49
CA ARG A 155 -29.14 3.47 1.75
C ARG A 155 -29.88 4.68 2.32
N ARG A 156 -29.90 4.86 3.64
CA ARG A 156 -30.48 6.06 4.28
C ARG A 156 -29.80 7.36 3.84
N MET A 157 -28.47 7.36 3.66
CA MET A 157 -27.73 8.54 3.23
C MET A 157 -27.73 8.71 1.70
N CYS A 158 -27.59 7.62 0.95
CA CYS A 158 -27.36 7.61 -0.48
C CYS A 158 -28.64 7.41 -1.32
N GLY A 159 -29.77 7.15 -0.67
CA GLY A 159 -31.06 6.86 -1.29
C GLY A 159 -31.31 5.35 -1.46
N GLU A 160 -32.59 4.99 -1.51
CA GLU A 160 -33.08 3.61 -1.59
C GLU A 160 -32.66 2.88 -2.87
N GLN A 161 -32.30 3.62 -3.93
CA GLN A 161 -31.75 3.09 -5.18
C GLN A 161 -30.30 2.58 -5.06
N THR A 162 -29.66 2.75 -3.90
CA THR A 162 -28.31 2.26 -3.66
C THR A 162 -28.32 0.73 -3.54
N ASP A 163 -27.39 0.10 -4.25
CA ASP A 163 -27.19 -1.36 -4.25
C ASP A 163 -25.67 -1.66 -4.33
N LYS A 164 -25.28 -2.92 -4.25
CA LYS A 164 -23.88 -3.35 -4.37
C LYS A 164 -23.27 -2.83 -5.67
N TYR A 165 -22.10 -2.20 -5.58
CA TYR A 165 -21.43 -1.52 -6.70
C TYR A 165 -22.20 -0.38 -7.38
N SER A 166 -23.35 0.03 -6.83
CA SER A 166 -24.15 1.15 -7.34
C SER A 166 -24.39 2.17 -6.23
N LEU A 167 -23.49 3.15 -6.13
CA LEU A 167 -23.70 4.34 -5.30
C LEU A 167 -24.84 5.15 -5.92
N GLY A 168 -25.95 5.31 -5.18
CA GLY A 168 -27.12 6.07 -5.62
C GLY A 168 -26.80 7.56 -5.79
N ALA A 169 -27.25 8.40 -4.86
CA ALA A 169 -26.97 9.84 -4.88
C ALA A 169 -25.59 10.21 -4.30
N CYS A 170 -24.89 9.26 -3.69
CA CYS A 170 -23.58 9.47 -3.06
C CYS A 170 -22.43 9.50 -4.06
N SER A 171 -21.32 10.09 -3.63
CA SER A 171 -20.08 10.17 -4.41
C SER A 171 -18.91 9.47 -3.73
N VAL A 172 -18.00 8.95 -4.55
CA VAL A 172 -16.69 8.44 -4.10
C VAL A 172 -15.84 9.61 -3.63
N ARG A 173 -15.12 9.41 -2.52
CA ARG A 173 -14.21 10.40 -1.94
C ARG A 173 -12.74 9.97 -2.10
N TRP A 174 -11.86 10.92 -1.77
CA TRP A 174 -10.43 10.84 -2.06
C TRP A 174 -9.72 9.64 -1.41
N ALA A 175 -10.15 9.14 -0.25
CA ALA A 175 -9.45 8.02 0.41
C ALA A 175 -9.58 6.72 -0.40
N TYR A 176 -10.74 6.49 -1.03
CA TYR A 176 -10.95 5.35 -1.91
C TYR A 176 -10.12 5.45 -3.20
N ILE A 177 -10.00 6.67 -3.76
CA ILE A 177 -9.16 6.93 -4.94
C ILE A 177 -7.69 6.65 -4.62
N LEU A 178 -7.20 7.13 -3.46
CA LEU A 178 -5.85 6.84 -3.00
C LEU A 178 -5.62 5.35 -2.77
N ALA A 179 -6.61 4.60 -2.27
CA ALA A 179 -6.52 3.16 -2.11
C ALA A 179 -6.29 2.44 -3.46
N ILE A 180 -7.02 2.85 -4.51
CA ILE A 180 -6.85 2.32 -5.86
C ILE A 180 -5.48 2.67 -6.42
N MET A 181 -5.03 3.93 -6.29
CA MET A 181 -3.68 4.33 -6.71
C MET A 181 -2.59 3.56 -5.95
N GLY A 182 -2.81 3.31 -4.66
CA GLY A 182 -1.91 2.54 -3.80
C GLY A 182 -1.69 1.10 -4.25
N ILE A 183 -2.62 0.49 -5.00
CA ILE A 183 -2.43 -0.83 -5.60
C ILE A 183 -1.28 -0.79 -6.62
N LEU A 184 -1.31 0.19 -7.52
CA LEU A 184 -0.27 0.34 -8.54
C LEU A 184 1.09 0.65 -7.90
N ASP A 185 1.11 1.53 -6.91
CA ASP A 185 2.33 1.87 -6.17
C ASP A 185 2.92 0.65 -5.46
N ALA A 186 2.09 -0.16 -4.80
CA ALA A 186 2.53 -1.40 -4.15
C ALA A 186 3.15 -2.39 -5.16
N LEU A 187 2.56 -2.52 -6.35
CA LEU A 187 3.10 -3.38 -7.42
C LEU A 187 4.44 -2.87 -7.93
N ILE A 188 4.56 -1.57 -8.19
CA ILE A 188 5.81 -0.95 -8.66
C ILE A 188 6.91 -1.09 -7.61
N LEU A 189 6.62 -0.79 -6.35
CA LEU A 189 7.57 -0.91 -5.25
C LEU A 189 8.03 -2.35 -5.04
N SER A 190 7.10 -3.29 -5.08
CA SER A 190 7.41 -4.71 -4.97
C SER A 190 8.33 -5.17 -6.12
N PHE A 191 8.00 -4.80 -7.37
CA PHE A 191 8.82 -5.11 -8.52
C PHE A 191 10.23 -4.52 -8.40
N LEU A 192 10.34 -3.25 -8.03
CA LEU A 192 11.63 -2.58 -7.80
C LEU A 192 12.44 -3.29 -6.70
N ALA A 193 11.80 -3.71 -5.61
CA ALA A 193 12.45 -4.45 -4.53
C ALA A 193 13.03 -5.78 -5.03
N PHE A 194 12.26 -6.56 -5.80
CA PHE A 194 12.76 -7.81 -6.39
C PHE A 194 13.90 -7.59 -7.38
N VAL A 195 13.79 -6.56 -8.23
CA VAL A 195 14.86 -6.20 -9.15
C VAL A 195 16.13 -5.84 -8.38
N LEU A 196 16.05 -4.98 -7.37
CA LEU A 196 17.19 -4.59 -6.53
C LEU A 196 17.80 -5.77 -5.77
N GLY A 197 16.95 -6.64 -5.20
CA GLY A 197 17.40 -7.86 -4.52
C GLY A 197 18.16 -8.81 -5.45
N ASN A 198 17.58 -9.14 -6.61
CA ASN A 198 18.20 -10.03 -7.58
C ASN A 198 19.50 -9.43 -8.18
N ARG A 199 19.54 -8.11 -8.36
CA ARG A 199 20.76 -7.41 -8.80
C ARG A 199 21.89 -7.56 -7.78
N GLN A 200 21.58 -7.49 -6.48
CA GLN A 200 22.56 -7.60 -5.41
C GLN A 200 23.12 -9.02 -5.28
N ASP A 201 22.32 -10.06 -5.53
CA ASP A 201 22.82 -11.44 -5.59
C ASP A 201 23.82 -11.65 -6.73
N GLY A 202 23.53 -11.06 -7.89
CA GLY A 202 24.42 -11.15 -9.06
C GLY A 202 25.80 -10.56 -8.77
N LEU A 203 25.85 -9.37 -8.17
CA LEU A 203 27.11 -8.72 -7.79
C LEU A 203 27.92 -9.56 -6.80
N MET A 204 27.26 -10.10 -5.75
CA MET A 204 27.92 -10.95 -4.76
C MET A 204 28.48 -12.23 -5.38
N THR A 205 27.78 -12.81 -6.37
CA THR A 205 28.25 -14.00 -7.09
C THR A 205 29.47 -13.69 -7.97
N GLU A 206 29.49 -12.53 -8.65
CA GLU A 206 30.63 -12.10 -9.44
C GLU A 206 31.89 -11.88 -8.59
N GLU A 207 31.75 -11.30 -7.39
CA GLU A 207 32.85 -11.09 -6.44
C GLU A 207 33.46 -12.44 -5.99
N LEU A 208 32.64 -13.41 -5.58
CA LEU A 208 33.12 -14.75 -5.17
C LEU A 208 33.81 -15.51 -6.31
N LEU A 209 33.32 -15.35 -7.55
CA LEU A 209 33.95 -15.95 -8.73
C LEU A 209 35.28 -15.28 -9.11
N ALA A 210 35.44 -13.99 -8.81
CA ALA A 210 36.70 -13.29 -8.99
C ALA A 210 37.74 -13.75 -7.96
N GLU A 211 37.37 -13.83 -6.68
CA GLU A 211 38.26 -14.30 -5.61
C GLU A 211 38.73 -15.75 -5.82
N SER A 212 37.85 -16.65 -6.26
CA SER A 212 38.22 -18.04 -6.54
C SER A 212 39.20 -18.19 -7.72
N LYS A 213 39.13 -17.31 -8.72
CA LYS A 213 40.09 -17.28 -9.84
C LYS A 213 41.45 -16.74 -9.43
N GLU A 214 41.49 -15.78 -8.50
CA GLU A 214 42.75 -15.26 -7.96
C GLU A 214 43.41 -16.26 -7.00
N GLY A 215 42.64 -16.96 -6.17
CA GLY A 215 43.14 -18.00 -5.27
C GLY A 215 43.57 -19.30 -5.95
N GLY A 216 43.07 -19.59 -7.16
CA GLY A 216 43.46 -20.77 -7.95
C GLY A 216 44.71 -20.60 -8.82
N ASN A 217 45.25 -19.38 -8.91
CA ASN A 217 46.48 -19.05 -9.65
C ASN A 217 47.70 -18.86 -8.73
N ALA A 218 47.59 -19.21 -7.44
CA ALA A 218 48.68 -19.30 -6.47
C ALA A 218 49.06 -20.77 -6.22
#